data_AF-A0A9D7WWM6-F1
#
_entry.id   AF-A0A9D7WWM6-F1
#
_cell.length_a   1.000
_cell.length_b   1.000
_cell.length_c   1.000
_cell.angle_alpha   90.00
_cell.angle_beta   90.00
_cell.angle_gamma   90.00
#
_symmetry.space_group_name_H-M   'P 1'
#
loop_
_entity.id
_entity.type
_entity.pdbx_description
1 polymer ?
#
loop_
_entity_poly.entity_id
_entity_poly.type
_entity_poly.pdbx_seq_one_letter_code
_entity_poly.pdbx_strand_id
1 'polypeptide(L)'
;EVFGPDMLLQAGIVGATVATVFTFLPSYLFILAGAPLVESTHGDLKFTAPLTGITSAVVGVVVNLAVFFAWHVFWPQATQELPFSGPFEVISAVVSAGAFIALFKFRIDIMKVIGACAILGVFYELL
;
A
#
# COMPACT_ATOMS: atom_id res chain seq x y z
N GLU A 1 -25.65 -1.23 -6.27
CA GLU A 1 -24.68 -2.34 -6.19
C GLU A 1 -25.15 -3.45 -7.13
N VAL A 2 -24.31 -3.91 -8.07
CA VAL A 2 -24.71 -4.93 -9.08
C VAL A 2 -24.83 -6.33 -8.46
N PHE A 3 -24.17 -6.56 -7.32
CA PHE A 3 -24.26 -7.78 -6.53
C PHE A 3 -24.83 -7.42 -5.15
N GLY A 4 -25.88 -8.12 -4.73
CA GLY A 4 -26.47 -7.97 -3.39
C GLY A 4 -25.68 -8.73 -2.31
N PRO A 5 -26.05 -8.56 -1.02
CA PRO A 5 -25.37 -9.19 0.12
C PRO A 5 -25.40 -10.73 0.09
N ASP A 6 -26.30 -11.35 -0.68
CA ASP A 6 -26.38 -12.82 -0.81
C ASP A 6 -25.32 -13.41 -1.77
N MET A 7 -24.70 -12.58 -2.63
CA MET A 7 -23.83 -13.03 -3.73
C MET A 7 -22.36 -12.65 -3.53
N LEU A 8 -21.89 -12.57 -2.28
CA LEU A 8 -20.51 -12.17 -1.94
C LEU A 8 -19.45 -13.01 -2.66
N LEU A 9 -19.65 -14.32 -2.77
CA LEU A 9 -18.72 -15.21 -3.47
C LEU A 9 -18.63 -14.86 -4.97
N GLN A 10 -19.75 -14.55 -5.61
CA GLN A 10 -19.77 -14.21 -7.02
C GLN A 10 -19.15 -12.82 -7.26
N ALA A 11 -19.43 -11.87 -6.38
CA ALA A 11 -18.77 -10.56 -6.39
C ALA A 11 -17.25 -10.70 -6.25
N GLY A 12 -16.79 -11.60 -5.36
CA GLY A 12 -15.37 -11.93 -5.18
C GLY A 12 -14.75 -12.54 -6.44
N ILE A 13 -15.42 -13.52 -7.08
CA ILE A 13 -14.94 -14.15 -8.31
C ILE A 13 -14.85 -13.14 -9.46
N VAL A 14 -15.88 -12.32 -9.63
CA VAL A 14 -15.90 -11.29 -10.69
C VAL A 14 -14.83 -10.24 -10.43
N GLY A 15 -14.70 -9.75 -9.19
CA GLY A 15 -13.64 -8.81 -8.80
C GLY A 15 -12.24 -9.38 -9.02
N ALA A 16 -12.00 -10.63 -8.63
CA ALA A 16 -10.74 -11.33 -8.87
C ALA A 16 -10.46 -11.47 -10.36
N THR A 17 -11.45 -11.85 -11.17
CA THR A 17 -11.30 -11.99 -12.63
C THR A 17 -10.94 -10.66 -13.29
N VAL A 18 -11.61 -9.57 -12.90
CA VAL A 18 -11.30 -8.22 -13.40
C VAL A 18 -9.89 -7.81 -13.00
N ALA A 19 -9.49 -8.01 -11.74
CA ALA A 19 -8.13 -7.74 -11.29
C ALA A 19 -7.09 -8.58 -12.05
N THR A 20 -7.37 -9.87 -12.31
CA THR A 20 -6.49 -10.73 -13.11
C THR A 20 -6.33 -10.20 -14.52
N VAL A 21 -7.42 -9.89 -15.22
CA VAL A 21 -7.37 -9.51 -16.65
C VAL A 21 -6.83 -8.10 -16.85
N PHE A 22 -7.13 -7.14 -15.97
CA PHE A 22 -6.78 -5.74 -16.16
C PHE A 22 -5.57 -5.27 -15.35
N THR A 23 -5.15 -5.99 -14.31
CA THR A 23 -3.97 -5.63 -13.51
C THR A 23 -2.85 -6.65 -13.69
N PHE A 24 -3.10 -7.92 -13.40
CA PHE A 24 -2.02 -8.91 -13.38
C PHE A 24 -1.58 -9.34 -14.78
N LEU A 25 -2.52 -9.70 -15.67
CA LEU A 25 -2.23 -10.21 -17.00
C LEU A 25 -1.41 -9.21 -17.85
N PRO A 26 -1.75 -7.91 -17.91
CA PRO A 26 -0.95 -6.93 -18.64
C PRO A 26 0.46 -6.78 -18.04
N SER A 27 0.58 -6.71 -16.71
CA SER A 27 1.89 -6.62 -16.04
C SER A 27 2.78 -7.84 -16.35
N TYR A 28 2.23 -9.06 -16.29
CA TYR A 28 2.98 -10.26 -16.64
C TYR A 28 3.40 -10.28 -18.12
N LEU A 29 2.52 -9.86 -19.03
CA LEU A 29 2.87 -9.75 -20.45
C LEU A 29 4.04 -8.77 -20.65
N PHE A 30 4.02 -7.60 -20.01
CA PHE A 30 5.12 -6.64 -20.10
C PHE A 30 6.41 -7.14 -19.45
N ILE A 31 6.33 -7.85 -18.32
CA ILE A 31 7.50 -8.45 -17.68
C ILE A 31 8.13 -9.51 -18.61
N LEU A 32 7.33 -10.42 -19.17
CA LEU A 32 7.82 -11.49 -20.04
C LEU A 32 8.34 -10.95 -21.37
N ALA A 33 7.64 -9.99 -21.98
CA ALA A 33 8.08 -9.35 -23.22
C ALA A 33 9.30 -8.45 -23.02
N GLY A 34 9.40 -7.78 -21.87
CA GLY A 34 10.50 -6.88 -21.51
C GLY A 34 11.73 -7.58 -20.98
N ALA A 35 11.60 -8.77 -20.37
CA ALA A 35 12.72 -9.50 -19.78
C ALA A 35 13.89 -9.75 -20.76
N PRO A 36 13.68 -10.18 -22.02
CA PRO A 36 14.77 -10.33 -22.99
C PRO A 36 15.51 -9.02 -23.29
N LEU A 37 14.79 -7.90 -23.32
CA LEU A 37 15.37 -6.58 -23.56
C LEU A 37 16.18 -6.09 -22.35
N VAL A 38 15.72 -6.38 -21.13
CA VAL A 38 16.47 -6.08 -19.91
C VAL A 38 17.76 -6.91 -19.85
N GLU A 39 17.68 -8.21 -20.18
CA GLU A 39 18.83 -9.13 -20.18
C GLU A 39 19.87 -8.74 -21.23
N SER A 40 19.46 -8.35 -22.45
CA SER A 40 20.39 -7.94 -23.52
C SER A 40 21.19 -6.67 -23.19
N THR A 41 20.75 -5.93 -22.18
CA THR A 41 21.30 -4.63 -21.78
C THR A 41 22.02 -4.70 -20.43
N HIS A 42 22.18 -5.92 -19.89
CA HIS A 42 22.80 -6.17 -18.60
C HIS A 42 24.31 -5.84 -18.66
N GLY A 43 24.69 -4.69 -18.12
CA GLY A 43 26.08 -4.20 -18.09
C GLY A 43 26.33 -2.86 -18.80
N ASP A 44 25.34 -2.29 -19.50
CA ASP A 44 25.49 -1.00 -20.16
C ASP A 44 25.09 0.16 -19.22
N LEU A 45 26.08 0.94 -18.77
CA LEU A 45 25.93 2.06 -17.82
C LEU A 45 24.90 3.11 -18.25
N LYS A 46 24.53 3.17 -19.54
CA LYS A 46 23.50 4.08 -20.07
C LYS A 46 22.09 3.79 -19.54
N PHE A 47 21.81 2.58 -19.05
CA PHE A 47 20.48 2.18 -18.58
C PHE A 47 20.30 2.24 -17.07
N THR A 48 21.38 2.40 -16.31
CA THR A 48 21.32 2.58 -14.85
C THR A 48 20.65 3.90 -14.45
N ALA A 49 20.93 4.99 -15.18
CA ALA A 49 20.37 6.31 -14.86
C ALA A 49 18.85 6.39 -15.08
N PRO A 50 18.28 5.93 -16.22
CA PRO A 50 16.82 5.84 -16.39
C PRO A 50 16.16 4.92 -15.36
N LEU A 51 16.74 3.75 -15.07
CA LEU A 51 16.18 2.80 -14.10
C LEU A 51 16.14 3.37 -12.68
N THR A 52 17.21 4.08 -12.27
CA THR A 52 17.26 4.80 -10.99
C THR A 52 16.17 5.88 -10.93
N GLY A 53 15.96 6.61 -12.03
CA GLY A 53 14.87 7.59 -12.16
C GLY A 53 13.47 6.98 -12.00
N ILE A 54 13.24 5.80 -12.55
CA ILE A 54 11.97 5.08 -12.34
C ILE A 54 11.82 4.67 -10.87
N THR A 55 12.87 4.11 -10.25
CA THR A 55 12.80 3.72 -8.83
C THR A 55 12.54 4.91 -7.90
N SER A 56 13.14 6.07 -8.18
CA SER A 56 12.95 7.26 -7.35
C SER A 56 11.53 7.84 -7.52
N ALA A 57 10.97 7.80 -8.73
CA ALA A 57 9.58 8.18 -8.97
C ALA A 57 8.61 7.28 -8.18
N VAL A 58 8.81 5.96 -8.21
CA VAL A 58 7.95 5.01 -7.46
C VAL A 58 8.08 5.21 -5.96
N VAL A 59 9.29 5.36 -5.42
CA VAL A 59 9.49 5.65 -3.99
C VAL A 59 8.81 6.96 -3.60
N GLY A 60 8.89 8.00 -4.44
CA GLY A 60 8.18 9.26 -4.23
C GLY A 60 6.66 9.08 -4.16
N VAL A 61 6.08 8.28 -5.06
CA VAL A 61 4.64 7.95 -5.03
C VAL A 61 4.25 7.18 -3.77
N VAL A 62 5.06 6.22 -3.33
CA VAL A 62 4.79 5.46 -2.08
C VAL A 62 4.80 6.39 -0.88
N VAL A 63 5.76 7.32 -0.79
CA VAL A 63 5.82 8.30 0.30
C VAL A 63 4.61 9.25 0.24
N ASN A 64 4.21 9.69 -0.94
CA ASN A 64 3.02 10.54 -1.11
C ASN A 64 1.75 9.85 -0.58
N LEU A 65 1.52 8.60 -0.98
CA LEU A 65 0.37 7.83 -0.51
C LEU A 65 0.45 7.55 0.99
N ALA A 66 1.65 7.26 1.53
CA ALA A 66 1.84 7.05 2.96
C ALA A 66 1.47 8.30 3.78
N VAL A 67 1.90 9.49 3.33
CA VAL A 67 1.53 10.76 3.97
C VAL A 67 0.03 11.03 3.84
N PHE A 68 -0.55 10.77 2.67
CA PHE A 68 -1.98 10.92 2.44
C PHE A 68 -2.82 10.05 3.39
N PHE A 69 -2.45 8.77 3.57
CA PHE A 69 -3.12 7.89 4.51
C PHE A 69 -2.87 8.30 5.97
N ALA A 70 -1.63 8.63 6.33
CA ALA A 70 -1.29 9.06 7.69
C ALA A 70 -2.11 10.28 8.11
N TRP A 71 -2.31 11.24 7.21
CA TRP A 71 -3.19 12.39 7.44
C TRP A 71 -4.61 11.94 7.80
N HIS A 72 -5.25 11.11 6.97
CA HIS A 72 -6.63 10.67 7.19
C HIS A 72 -6.77 9.76 8.41
N VAL A 73 -5.71 9.06 8.80
CA VAL A 73 -5.66 8.21 10.00
C VAL A 73 -5.50 9.06 11.27
N PHE A 74 -4.72 10.13 11.23
CA PHE A 74 -4.49 11.01 12.39
C PHE A 74 -5.58 12.06 12.59
N TRP A 75 -6.20 12.52 11.49
CA TRP A 75 -7.38 13.40 11.51
C TRP A 75 -8.50 12.81 10.66
N PRO A 76 -9.35 11.95 11.25
CA PRO A 76 -10.48 11.33 10.54
C PRO A 76 -11.53 12.34 10.06
N GLN A 77 -11.62 13.49 10.74
CA GLN A 77 -12.56 14.56 10.43
C GLN A 77 -11.94 15.68 9.56
N ALA A 78 -10.69 15.51 9.09
CA ALA A 78 -10.10 16.48 8.19
C ALA A 78 -10.83 16.49 6.85
N THR A 79 -11.10 17.69 6.34
CA THR A 79 -11.69 17.91 5.01
C THR A 79 -10.76 18.82 4.20
N GLN A 80 -10.85 18.83 2.87
CA GLN A 80 -9.99 19.72 2.05
C GLN A 80 -10.13 21.21 2.41
N GLU A 81 -11.32 21.62 2.86
CA GLU A 81 -11.60 22.99 3.30
C GLU A 81 -11.03 23.30 4.70
N LEU A 82 -10.96 22.30 5.58
CA LEU A 82 -10.39 22.41 6.93
C LEU A 82 -9.40 21.26 7.16
N PRO A 83 -8.12 21.46 6.82
CA PRO A 83 -7.14 20.39 6.80
C PRO A 83 -6.85 19.75 8.16
N PHE A 84 -7.04 20.50 9.25
CA PHE A 84 -6.78 20.04 10.61
C PHE A 84 -8.04 20.11 11.49
N SER A 85 -9.23 19.90 10.90
CA SER A 85 -10.47 19.84 11.67
C SER A 85 -10.60 18.53 12.44
N GLY A 86 -11.05 18.66 13.69
CA GLY A 86 -11.37 17.53 14.57
C GLY A 86 -10.25 17.16 15.54
N PRO A 87 -10.55 16.23 16.48
CA PRO A 87 -9.59 15.74 17.44
C PRO A 87 -8.50 14.91 16.74
N PHE A 88 -7.29 14.98 17.28
CA PHE A 88 -6.18 14.14 16.84
C PHE A 88 -6.34 12.73 17.40
N GLU A 89 -6.28 11.72 16.55
CA GLU A 89 -6.37 10.31 16.93
C GLU A 89 -5.06 9.80 17.56
N VAL A 90 -4.90 10.06 18.86
CA VAL A 90 -3.71 9.71 19.65
C VAL A 90 -3.43 8.21 19.59
N ILE A 91 -4.46 7.37 19.59
CA ILE A 91 -4.29 5.91 19.61
C ILE A 91 -3.67 5.42 18.30
N SER A 92 -4.21 5.86 17.17
CA SER A 92 -3.65 5.59 15.85
C SER A 92 -2.21 6.09 15.73
N ALA A 93 -1.91 7.27 16.30
CA ALA A 93 -0.54 7.80 16.35
C ALA A 93 0.42 6.94 17.17
N VAL A 94 0.00 6.46 18.36
CA VAL A 94 0.80 5.59 19.22
C VAL A 94 1.04 4.23 18.56
N VAL A 95 0.01 3.62 17.96
CA VAL A 95 0.14 2.34 17.24
C VAL A 95 1.07 2.50 16.05
N SER A 96 0.94 3.60 15.29
CA SER A 96 1.80 3.90 14.14
C SER A 96 3.26 4.12 14.56
N ALA A 97 3.50 4.86 15.65
CA ALA A 97 4.84 5.06 16.20
C ALA A 97 5.45 3.75 16.72
N GLY A 98 4.65 2.92 17.41
CA GLY A 98 5.06 1.61 17.88
C GLY A 98 5.45 0.67 16.73
N ALA A 99 4.61 0.61 15.69
CA ALA A 99 4.89 -0.16 14.47
C ALA A 99 6.15 0.35 13.75
N PHE A 100 6.30 1.67 13.64
CA PHE A 100 7.49 2.28 13.04
C PHE A 100 8.75 1.87 13.80
N ILE A 101 8.78 1.97 15.13
CA ILE A 101 9.93 1.57 15.95
C ILE A 101 10.19 0.06 15.83
N ALA A 102 9.15 -0.78 15.86
CA ALA A 102 9.24 -2.22 15.69
C ALA A 102 9.94 -2.61 14.37
N LEU A 103 9.59 -1.93 13.27
CA LEU A 103 10.17 -2.18 11.96
C LEU A 103 11.57 -1.58 11.83
N PHE A 104 11.76 -0.32 12.21
CA PHE A 104 13.00 0.41 11.94
C PHE A 104 14.13 0.05 12.92
N LYS A 105 13.82 -0.05 14.21
CA LYS A 105 14.83 -0.29 15.26
C LYS A 105 14.98 -1.77 15.59
N PHE A 106 13.87 -2.48 15.73
CA PHE A 106 13.89 -3.90 16.13
C PHE A 106 13.91 -4.86 14.94
N ARG A 107 13.72 -4.36 13.71
CA ARG A 107 13.76 -5.15 12.46
C ARG A 107 12.86 -6.39 12.54
N ILE A 108 11.71 -6.24 13.21
CA ILE A 108 10.71 -7.30 13.34
C ILE A 108 10.10 -7.56 11.97
N ASP A 109 9.76 -8.82 11.71
CA ASP A 109 9.09 -9.24 10.49
C ASP A 109 7.78 -8.46 10.26
N ILE A 110 7.59 -8.01 9.02
CA ILE A 110 6.47 -7.14 8.63
C ILE A 110 5.12 -7.81 8.90
N MET A 111 5.00 -9.11 8.62
CA MET A 111 3.74 -9.82 8.82
C MET A 111 3.38 -9.93 10.30
N LYS A 112 4.38 -10.09 11.17
CA LYS A 112 4.15 -10.06 12.63
C LYS A 112 3.66 -8.71 13.12
N VAL A 113 4.25 -7.61 12.62
CA VAL A 113 3.82 -6.25 12.98
C VAL A 113 2.40 -5.98 12.50
N ILE A 114 2.08 -6.31 11.24
CA ILE A 114 0.73 -6.16 10.70
C ILE A 114 -0.27 -6.97 11.54
N GLY A 115 0.03 -8.24 11.85
CA GLY A 115 -0.83 -9.08 12.67
C GLY A 115 -1.06 -8.51 14.07
N ALA A 116 -0.01 -8.02 14.73
CA ALA A 116 -0.13 -7.39 16.04
C ALA A 116 -0.98 -6.10 15.99
N CYS A 117 -0.75 -5.22 15.01
CA CYS A 117 -1.55 -4.01 14.83
C CYS A 117 -3.03 -4.33 14.54
N ALA A 118 -3.31 -5.35 13.72
CA ALA A 118 -4.67 -5.78 13.42
C ALA A 118 -5.39 -6.29 14.68
N ILE A 119 -4.72 -7.13 15.48
CA ILE A 119 -5.27 -7.63 16.75
C ILE A 119 -5.55 -6.47 17.70
N LEU A 120 -4.61 -5.54 17.87
CA LEU A 120 -4.79 -4.36 18.72
C LEU A 120 -5.97 -3.49 18.27
N GLY A 121 -6.14 -3.30 16.95
CA GLY A 121 -7.26 -2.56 16.38
C GLY A 121 -8.61 -3.22 16.68
N VAL A 122 -8.72 -4.53 16.47
CA VAL A 122 -9.94 -5.30 16.77
C VAL A 122 -10.28 -5.25 18.26
N PHE A 123 -9.29 -5.39 19.14
CA PHE A 123 -9.52 -5.27 20.59
C PHE A 123 -9.98 -3.87 21.00
N TYR A 124 -9.51 -2.83 20.31
CA TYR A 124 -9.93 -1.47 20.58
C TYR A 124 -11.37 -1.19 20.11
N GLU A 125 -11.76 -1.71 18.95
CA GLU A 125 -13.12 -1.53 18.41
C GLU A 125 -14.19 -2.30 19.20
N LEU A 126 -13.81 -3.41 19.84
CA LEU A 126 -14.70 -4.24 20.66
C LEU A 126 -14.92 -3.73 22.09
N LEU A 127 -14.16 -2.73 22.55
CA LEU A 127 -14.22 -2.17 23.91
C LEU A 127 -15.14 -0.95 23.99
#